data_AF-A0A935TZC7-F1
#
_entry.id   AF-A0A935TZC7-F1
#
_cell.length_a   1.000
_cell.length_b   1.000
_cell.length_c   1.000
_cell.angle_alpha   90.00
_cell.angle_beta   90.00
_cell.angle_gamma   90.00
#
_symmetry.space_group_name_H-M   'P 1'
#
loop_
_entity.id
_entity.type
_entity.pdbx_description
1 polymer ?
#
loop_
_entity_poly.entity_id
_entity_poly.type
_entity_poly.pdbx_seq_one_letter_code
_entity_poly.pdbx_strand_id
1 'polypeptide(L)'
;MLRQISLIGLLGGALPSAAAAEPADSAPTAATAPTAPTAPPSAPTELELDRQHAQPIKRPARVPLLLAESAAVLIPPMIYYWSNTSLQREDWELRWDWESWITKLTSLRALALDTGYWDANAIRHPIAGALAFQVARANGYGAATSTVIDLLSAASWEYVVEFKERVSVNDLVTNSLAGILLGEPLFQLGQMADRRDASWARSALGWVVSPVHRLHAAAGYSSWRAPVSAWSRFDFSAGGRLVDQGARPYSEATLELDLELVRERRYGAEGQGAVWLRSGAWSHVQAEVRLAADGASRVWLRSATHYAGRYWRALAPGGDVEDAPGEGGAGVVGADQFLGVAGGMDYESRRVGDEWDHALVFNVAGPRLALGSWRGGRRWFWEVGAYADVAMVRAHVFGPVSPFAPVPQNSVLQVRGYYYATGASLMSRLRLVAPPWYADVDARAHALWSIDGFDRVELDGADGDPHDVTDQRVAVRAALGVGPWWSDVRFELALDTSLRRGAWDGLERETAEIDAGVNVVVGF
;
A
#
# COMPACT_ATOMS: atom_id res chain seq x y z
N MET A 1 -0.06 24.24 -40.27
CA MET A 1 1.10 23.41 -40.65
C MET A 1 0.96 22.07 -39.96
N LEU A 2 0.56 21.04 -40.73
CA LEU A 2 0.44 19.65 -40.30
C LEU A 2 1.79 18.92 -40.40
N ARG A 3 2.03 17.98 -39.47
CA ARG A 3 2.44 16.56 -39.67
C ARG A 3 2.97 16.02 -38.33
N GLN A 4 2.29 15.09 -37.64
CA GLN A 4 2.37 13.63 -37.81
C GLN A 4 3.79 13.10 -38.05
N ILE A 5 4.25 12.17 -37.21
CA ILE A 5 4.91 10.92 -37.65
C ILE A 5 4.78 9.86 -36.54
N SER A 6 4.44 8.67 -37.03
CA SER A 6 4.08 7.46 -36.33
C SER A 6 5.28 6.56 -36.00
N LEU A 7 4.96 5.61 -35.13
CA LEU A 7 5.63 4.37 -34.73
C LEU A 7 6.09 3.46 -35.90
N ILE A 8 7.04 2.56 -35.57
CA ILE A 8 7.41 1.25 -36.18
C ILE A 8 8.74 1.21 -36.97
N GLY A 9 9.62 0.30 -36.52
CA GLY A 9 10.72 -0.27 -37.28
C GLY A 9 11.27 -1.53 -36.60
N LEU A 10 10.86 -2.70 -37.09
CA LEU A 10 11.36 -4.03 -36.73
C LEU A 10 11.75 -4.77 -38.03
N LEU A 11 12.87 -5.52 -37.95
CA LEU A 11 13.33 -6.64 -38.78
C LEU A 11 14.07 -6.39 -40.11
N GLY A 12 15.15 -7.17 -40.30
CA GLY A 12 15.62 -7.59 -41.62
C GLY A 12 17.09 -8.04 -41.69
N GLY A 13 17.37 -9.32 -41.51
CA GLY A 13 18.65 -9.95 -41.85
C GLY A 13 18.45 -11.42 -42.18
N ALA A 14 18.65 -11.78 -43.45
CA ALA A 14 18.21 -13.01 -44.11
C ALA A 14 19.21 -14.19 -44.02
N LEU A 15 18.65 -15.40 -44.22
CA LEU A 15 19.29 -16.72 -44.37
C LEU A 15 20.13 -16.85 -45.67
N PRO A 16 20.90 -17.94 -45.81
CA PRO A 16 20.38 -19.02 -46.69
C PRO A 16 20.57 -20.46 -46.18
N SER A 17 19.78 -21.33 -46.80
CA SER A 17 19.60 -22.78 -46.64
C SER A 17 20.61 -23.62 -47.42
N ALA A 18 20.91 -24.84 -46.97
CA ALA A 18 21.14 -26.00 -47.86
C ALA A 18 20.94 -27.36 -47.15
N ALA A 19 20.46 -28.32 -47.95
CA ALA A 19 19.87 -29.61 -47.64
C ALA A 19 20.81 -30.78 -47.23
N ALA A 20 20.21 -31.70 -46.47
CA ALA A 20 20.19 -33.19 -46.55
C ALA A 20 21.43 -34.02 -46.95
N ALA A 21 21.73 -35.04 -46.13
CA ALA A 21 21.96 -36.44 -46.54
C ALA A 21 22.19 -37.36 -45.31
N GLU A 22 21.48 -38.49 -45.23
CA GLU A 22 21.93 -39.67 -44.46
C GLU A 22 23.05 -40.39 -45.22
N PRO A 23 23.91 -41.15 -44.52
CA PRO A 23 23.81 -42.60 -44.71
C PRO A 23 24.01 -43.44 -43.43
N ALA A 24 23.44 -44.64 -43.50
CA ALA A 24 23.67 -45.75 -42.59
C ALA A 24 25.10 -46.31 -42.72
N ASP A 25 25.72 -46.69 -41.60
CA ASP A 25 26.64 -47.82 -41.55
C ASP A 25 26.80 -48.37 -40.12
N SER A 26 27.48 -49.51 -40.01
CA SER A 26 27.06 -50.69 -39.24
C SER A 26 28.00 -51.10 -38.08
N ALA A 27 27.39 -51.75 -37.07
CA ALA A 27 27.93 -52.73 -36.08
C ALA A 27 28.95 -52.27 -35.01
N PRO A 28 29.19 -53.02 -33.89
CA PRO A 28 28.64 -54.32 -33.49
C PRO A 28 28.02 -54.40 -32.07
N THR A 29 27.34 -55.51 -31.85
CA THR A 29 26.81 -56.07 -30.61
C THR A 29 27.84 -56.17 -29.49
N ALA A 30 27.53 -55.62 -28.31
CA ALA A 30 28.23 -55.91 -27.06
C ALA A 30 27.22 -56.15 -25.92
N ALA A 31 27.27 -57.39 -25.41
CA ALA A 31 26.74 -57.95 -24.16
C ALA A 31 25.71 -57.13 -23.34
N THR A 32 24.52 -57.70 -23.21
CA THR A 32 23.53 -57.40 -22.16
C THR A 32 24.13 -57.68 -20.78
N ALA A 33 24.47 -56.63 -20.05
CA ALA A 33 24.61 -56.68 -18.60
C ALA A 33 23.20 -56.72 -17.96
N PRO A 34 23.00 -57.46 -16.86
CA PRO A 34 21.70 -57.53 -16.20
C PRO A 34 21.32 -56.13 -15.69
N THR A 35 20.15 -55.66 -16.12
CA THR A 35 19.52 -54.45 -15.61
C THR A 35 19.33 -54.58 -14.10
N ALA A 36 20.09 -53.79 -13.33
CA ALA A 36 19.77 -53.55 -11.94
C ALA A 36 18.32 -53.03 -11.87
N PRO A 37 17.51 -53.47 -10.89
CA PRO A 37 16.16 -52.95 -10.75
C PRO A 37 16.25 -51.44 -10.59
N THR A 38 15.65 -50.71 -11.53
CA THR A 38 15.42 -49.27 -11.41
C THR A 38 14.74 -49.06 -10.07
N ALA A 39 15.44 -48.39 -9.15
CA ALA A 39 14.83 -47.91 -7.93
C ALA A 39 13.53 -47.20 -8.29
N PRO A 40 12.42 -47.45 -7.57
CA PRO A 40 11.20 -46.69 -7.79
C PRO A 40 11.56 -45.20 -7.75
N PRO A 41 10.98 -44.35 -8.62
CA PRO A 41 11.27 -42.92 -8.58
C PRO A 41 11.13 -42.46 -7.13
N SER A 42 12.19 -41.86 -6.60
CA SER A 42 12.18 -41.33 -5.23
C SER A 42 10.94 -40.47 -5.10
N ALA A 43 10.19 -40.67 -4.01
CA ALA A 43 9.07 -39.80 -3.70
C ALA A 43 9.55 -38.35 -3.85
N PRO A 44 8.84 -37.50 -4.62
CA PRO A 44 9.27 -36.14 -4.86
C PRO A 44 9.57 -35.50 -3.50
N THR A 45 10.72 -34.83 -3.41
CA THR A 45 11.08 -34.10 -2.20
C THR A 45 9.97 -33.11 -1.85
N GLU A 46 9.83 -32.74 -0.58
CA GLU A 46 8.84 -31.74 -0.15
C GLU A 46 8.93 -30.45 -0.99
N LEU A 47 10.16 -30.10 -1.42
CA LEU A 47 10.48 -29.01 -2.35
C LEU A 47 9.93 -29.21 -3.79
N GLU A 48 9.83 -30.44 -4.27
CA GLU A 48 9.29 -30.80 -5.60
C GLU A 48 7.75 -30.87 -5.60
N LEU A 49 7.16 -31.43 -4.54
CA LEU A 49 5.72 -31.34 -4.29
C LEU A 49 5.29 -29.87 -4.15
N ASP A 50 6.11 -29.04 -3.51
CA ASP A 50 5.87 -27.61 -3.40
C ASP A 50 6.05 -26.85 -4.70
N ARG A 51 7.01 -27.22 -5.57
CA ARG A 51 7.12 -26.65 -6.93
C ARG A 51 5.87 -26.94 -7.76
N GLN A 52 5.25 -28.10 -7.58
CA GLN A 52 4.00 -28.45 -8.24
C GLN A 52 2.79 -27.68 -7.67
N HIS A 53 2.80 -27.33 -6.38
CA HIS A 53 1.74 -26.55 -5.73
C HIS A 53 1.90 -25.02 -5.80
N ALA A 54 3.11 -24.51 -6.09
CA ALA A 54 3.44 -23.08 -6.13
C ALA A 54 3.19 -22.40 -7.48
N GLN A 55 2.80 -23.14 -8.52
CA GLN A 55 2.38 -22.52 -9.77
C GLN A 55 0.98 -21.94 -9.55
N PRO A 56 0.75 -20.62 -9.80
CA PRO A 56 -0.62 -20.13 -9.88
C PRO A 56 -1.33 -21.02 -10.89
N ILE A 57 -2.46 -21.61 -10.51
CA ILE A 57 -3.32 -22.22 -11.51
C ILE A 57 -3.71 -21.06 -12.42
N LYS A 58 -3.09 -20.96 -13.60
CA LYS A 58 -3.49 -20.02 -14.65
C LYS A 58 -4.89 -20.45 -15.11
N ARG A 59 -5.90 -20.21 -14.28
CA ARG A 59 -7.29 -20.25 -14.69
C ARG A 59 -7.48 -19.05 -15.62
N PRO A 60 -8.13 -19.23 -16.78
CA PRO A 60 -8.38 -18.12 -17.69
C PRO A 60 -9.13 -17.02 -16.93
N ALA A 61 -8.73 -15.77 -17.17
CA ALA A 61 -9.38 -14.62 -16.57
C ALA A 61 -10.88 -14.63 -16.87
N ARG A 62 -11.70 -14.45 -15.84
CA ARG A 62 -13.16 -14.56 -15.94
C ARG A 62 -13.76 -13.19 -16.25
N VAL A 63 -13.60 -12.73 -17.48
CA VAL A 63 -14.08 -11.41 -17.90
C VAL A 63 -15.55 -11.15 -17.53
N PRO A 64 -16.51 -12.09 -17.72
CA PRO A 64 -17.90 -11.85 -17.33
C PRO A 64 -18.09 -11.66 -15.81
N LEU A 65 -17.36 -12.43 -15.00
CA LEU A 65 -17.42 -12.32 -13.54
C LEU A 65 -16.77 -11.02 -13.07
N LEU A 66 -15.61 -10.68 -13.63
CA LEU A 66 -14.94 -9.39 -13.40
C LEU A 66 -15.90 -8.22 -13.65
N LEU A 67 -16.58 -8.20 -14.79
CA LEU A 67 -17.52 -7.15 -15.15
C LEU A 67 -18.71 -7.08 -14.18
N ALA A 68 -19.28 -8.24 -13.82
CA ALA A 68 -20.39 -8.32 -12.87
C ALA A 68 -19.99 -7.83 -11.47
N GLU A 69 -18.81 -8.22 -10.98
CA GLU A 69 -18.29 -7.80 -9.68
C GLU A 69 -17.89 -6.33 -9.65
N SER A 70 -17.30 -5.82 -10.75
CA SER A 70 -17.00 -4.39 -10.88
C SER A 70 -18.29 -3.57 -10.85
N ALA A 71 -19.33 -4.02 -11.57
CA ALA A 71 -20.65 -3.40 -11.49
C ALA A 71 -21.25 -3.49 -10.07
N ALA A 72 -21.09 -4.61 -9.37
CA ALA A 72 -21.57 -4.76 -8.00
C ALA A 72 -20.88 -3.79 -7.01
N VAL A 73 -19.60 -3.44 -7.26
CA VAL A 73 -18.89 -2.41 -6.48
C VAL A 73 -19.36 -0.99 -6.84
N LEU A 74 -19.63 -0.71 -8.12
CA LEU A 74 -20.00 0.64 -8.60
C LEU A 74 -21.49 0.99 -8.47
N ILE A 75 -22.39 0.02 -8.50
CA ILE A 75 -23.85 0.28 -8.46
C ILE A 75 -24.30 0.93 -7.14
N PRO A 76 -23.90 0.46 -5.94
CA PRO A 76 -24.31 1.10 -4.69
C PRO A 76 -23.90 2.57 -4.57
N PRO A 77 -22.63 2.98 -4.81
CA PRO A 77 -22.29 4.40 -4.79
C PRO A 77 -23.00 5.16 -5.91
N MET A 78 -23.23 4.56 -7.09
CA MET A 78 -23.98 5.21 -8.17
C MET A 78 -25.43 5.52 -7.74
N ILE A 79 -26.11 4.58 -7.07
CA ILE A 79 -27.44 4.79 -6.51
C ILE A 79 -27.40 5.94 -5.49
N TYR A 80 -26.40 5.96 -4.61
CA TYR A 80 -26.22 7.05 -3.64
C TYR A 80 -26.05 8.41 -4.34
N TYR A 81 -25.13 8.53 -5.28
CA TYR A 81 -24.88 9.76 -6.05
C TYR A 81 -26.16 10.30 -6.70
N TRP A 82 -26.89 9.45 -7.43
CA TRP A 82 -28.13 9.86 -8.12
C TRP A 82 -29.34 10.03 -7.19
N SER A 83 -29.32 9.46 -5.98
CA SER A 83 -30.35 9.72 -4.95
C SER A 83 -30.09 11.00 -4.17
N ASN A 84 -28.84 11.47 -4.15
CA ASN A 84 -28.37 12.59 -3.34
C ASN A 84 -27.87 13.76 -4.20
N THR A 85 -28.48 13.98 -5.37
CA THR A 85 -28.08 15.01 -6.34
C THR A 85 -28.05 16.43 -5.78
N SER A 86 -28.67 16.74 -4.65
CA SER A 86 -28.52 18.06 -4.00
C SER A 86 -27.11 18.32 -3.49
N LEU A 87 -26.33 17.27 -3.21
CA LEU A 87 -24.94 17.38 -2.75
C LEU A 87 -23.99 17.71 -3.91
N GLN A 88 -24.31 17.24 -5.11
CA GLN A 88 -23.42 17.27 -6.29
C GLN A 88 -23.84 18.33 -7.31
N ARG A 89 -25.05 18.89 -7.19
CA ARG A 89 -25.62 19.78 -8.21
C ARG A 89 -24.87 21.09 -8.38
N GLU A 90 -24.09 21.51 -7.38
CA GLU A 90 -23.22 22.69 -7.44
C GLU A 90 -22.11 22.51 -8.49
N ASP A 91 -21.74 21.26 -8.76
CA ASP A 91 -20.63 20.85 -9.62
C ASP A 91 -21.06 20.47 -11.06
N TRP A 92 -22.35 20.60 -11.37
CA TRP A 92 -22.93 20.19 -12.66
C TRP A 92 -22.75 21.25 -13.75
N GLU A 93 -21.60 21.21 -14.42
CA GLU A 93 -21.23 22.14 -15.51
C GLU A 93 -21.42 21.55 -16.91
N LEU A 94 -21.50 20.22 -17.02
CA LEU A 94 -21.54 19.47 -18.27
C LEU A 94 -22.88 18.74 -18.46
N ARG A 95 -23.11 18.27 -19.69
CA ARG A 95 -24.36 17.59 -20.09
C ARG A 95 -24.06 16.28 -20.80
N TRP A 96 -25.08 15.44 -20.94
CA TRP A 96 -25.00 14.26 -21.81
C TRP A 96 -25.17 14.67 -23.27
N ASP A 97 -24.19 15.37 -23.82
CA ASP A 97 -24.16 15.81 -25.21
C ASP A 97 -22.76 15.70 -25.82
N TRP A 98 -22.70 15.71 -27.16
CA TRP A 98 -21.46 15.49 -27.90
C TRP A 98 -20.38 16.54 -27.59
N GLU A 99 -20.78 17.78 -27.32
CA GLU A 99 -19.87 18.88 -26.99
C GLU A 99 -19.19 18.65 -25.64
N SER A 100 -19.96 18.28 -24.62
CA SER A 100 -19.44 17.93 -23.29
C SER A 100 -18.53 16.71 -23.35
N TRP A 101 -18.87 15.70 -24.15
CA TRP A 101 -18.04 14.51 -24.36
C TRP A 101 -16.72 14.84 -25.06
N ILE A 102 -16.73 15.66 -26.11
CA ILE A 102 -15.48 16.15 -26.73
C ILE A 102 -14.66 16.92 -25.70
N THR A 103 -15.30 17.77 -24.90
CA THR A 103 -14.64 18.57 -23.87
C THR A 103 -13.94 17.66 -22.86
N LYS A 104 -14.63 16.67 -22.29
CA LYS A 104 -14.03 15.67 -21.39
C LYS A 104 -12.86 14.90 -22.01
N LEU A 105 -12.99 14.48 -23.28
CA LEU A 105 -12.01 13.61 -23.92
C LEU A 105 -10.80 14.35 -24.50
N THR A 106 -10.89 15.66 -24.73
CA THR A 106 -9.85 16.39 -25.49
C THR A 106 -9.34 17.66 -24.83
N SER A 107 -9.99 18.15 -23.77
CA SER A 107 -9.64 19.41 -23.13
C SER A 107 -9.17 19.22 -21.70
N LEU A 108 -8.02 19.82 -21.38
CA LEU A 108 -7.55 19.92 -19.99
C LEU A 108 -8.47 20.80 -19.12
N ARG A 109 -9.33 21.64 -19.72
CA ARG A 109 -10.33 22.44 -18.97
C ARG A 109 -11.41 21.57 -18.33
N ALA A 110 -11.58 20.33 -18.81
CA ALA A 110 -12.49 19.38 -18.21
C ALA A 110 -11.87 18.65 -17.01
N LEU A 111 -10.63 18.95 -16.65
CA LEU A 111 -9.96 18.41 -15.48
C LEU A 111 -10.02 19.43 -14.35
N ALA A 112 -10.40 19.00 -13.15
CA ALA A 112 -10.39 19.84 -11.96
C ALA A 112 -10.09 18.99 -10.72
N LEU A 113 -9.73 19.66 -9.64
CA LEU A 113 -9.76 19.08 -8.31
C LEU A 113 -11.18 19.11 -7.75
N ASP A 114 -11.56 18.07 -7.03
CA ASP A 114 -12.89 17.93 -6.46
C ASP A 114 -13.07 18.79 -5.20
N THR A 115 -14.26 19.34 -5.01
CA THR A 115 -14.63 20.23 -3.89
C THR A 115 -15.32 19.48 -2.75
N GLY A 116 -15.33 18.14 -2.83
CA GLY A 116 -15.96 17.22 -1.91
C GLY A 116 -15.46 17.30 -0.47
N TYR A 117 -16.24 16.68 0.42
CA TYR A 117 -15.89 16.54 1.83
C TYR A 117 -14.67 15.65 2.01
N TRP A 118 -13.88 15.92 3.07
CA TRP A 118 -12.70 15.12 3.43
C TRP A 118 -12.98 13.61 3.48
N ASP A 119 -14.12 13.19 4.06
CA ASP A 119 -14.46 11.77 4.17
C ASP A 119 -14.73 11.12 2.81
N ALA A 120 -15.25 11.88 1.83
CA ALA A 120 -15.36 11.41 0.46
C ALA A 120 -13.97 11.12 -0.12
N ASN A 121 -13.12 12.15 -0.13
CA ASN A 121 -11.89 12.17 -0.91
C ASN A 121 -10.76 11.39 -0.22
N ALA A 122 -10.66 11.49 1.10
CA ALA A 122 -9.59 10.84 1.85
C ALA A 122 -9.94 9.46 2.44
N ILE A 123 -11.21 9.01 2.38
CA ILE A 123 -11.61 7.71 2.95
C ILE A 123 -12.41 6.86 1.97
N ARG A 124 -13.54 7.37 1.46
CA ARG A 124 -14.42 6.58 0.57
C ARG A 124 -13.73 6.25 -0.76
N HIS A 125 -13.06 7.21 -1.38
CA HIS A 125 -12.30 6.99 -2.61
C HIS A 125 -11.17 5.95 -2.43
N PRO A 126 -10.29 6.05 -1.41
CA PRO A 126 -9.31 5.00 -1.15
C PRO A 126 -9.90 3.59 -0.96
N ILE A 127 -11.03 3.48 -0.26
CA ILE A 127 -11.73 2.20 -0.07
C ILE A 127 -12.30 1.69 -1.41
N ALA A 128 -12.90 2.58 -2.22
CA ALA A 128 -13.44 2.22 -3.53
C ALA A 128 -12.33 1.69 -4.46
N GLY A 129 -11.19 2.38 -4.53
CA GLY A 129 -10.02 1.95 -5.29
C GLY A 129 -9.46 0.60 -4.81
N ALA A 130 -9.30 0.44 -3.49
CA ALA A 130 -8.87 -0.84 -2.91
C ALA A 130 -9.83 -1.99 -3.28
N LEU A 131 -11.14 -1.77 -3.25
CA LEU A 131 -12.14 -2.78 -3.64
C LEU A 131 -12.10 -3.09 -5.14
N ALA A 132 -12.06 -2.08 -6.01
CA ALA A 132 -11.98 -2.27 -7.46
C ALA A 132 -10.69 -3.01 -7.87
N PHE A 133 -9.56 -2.66 -7.26
CA PHE A 133 -8.31 -3.41 -7.40
C PHE A 133 -8.46 -4.87 -6.96
N GLN A 134 -9.08 -5.11 -5.80
CA GLN A 134 -9.29 -6.47 -5.29
C GLN A 134 -10.23 -7.30 -6.15
N VAL A 135 -11.23 -6.71 -6.80
CA VAL A 135 -12.06 -7.40 -7.81
C VAL A 135 -11.18 -7.96 -8.92
N ALA A 136 -10.28 -7.15 -9.47
CA ALA A 136 -9.32 -7.65 -10.46
C ALA A 136 -8.39 -8.73 -9.89
N ARG A 137 -7.84 -8.55 -8.68
CA ARG A 137 -6.94 -9.53 -8.07
C ARG A 137 -7.61 -10.88 -7.79
N ALA A 138 -8.83 -10.86 -7.28
CA ALA A 138 -9.65 -12.05 -7.02
C ALA A 138 -9.95 -12.80 -8.33
N ASN A 139 -10.15 -12.09 -9.44
CA ASN A 139 -10.31 -12.67 -10.78
C ASN A 139 -9.02 -13.19 -11.43
N GLY A 140 -7.89 -13.19 -10.72
CA GLY A 140 -6.64 -13.83 -11.15
C GLY A 140 -5.66 -12.91 -11.88
N TYR A 141 -5.95 -11.62 -12.00
CA TYR A 141 -5.01 -10.64 -12.55
C TYR A 141 -3.89 -10.34 -11.55
N GLY A 142 -2.68 -10.05 -12.03
CA GLY A 142 -1.57 -9.61 -11.18
C GLY A 142 -1.70 -8.14 -10.78
N ALA A 143 -0.94 -7.68 -9.77
CA ALA A 143 -1.02 -6.33 -9.21
C ALA A 143 -0.96 -5.21 -10.27
N ALA A 144 -0.04 -5.29 -11.24
CA ALA A 144 0.07 -4.28 -12.29
C ALA A 144 -1.20 -4.18 -13.17
N THR A 145 -1.74 -5.32 -13.62
CA THR A 145 -2.97 -5.35 -14.41
C THR A 145 -4.18 -4.92 -13.58
N SER A 146 -4.23 -5.30 -12.29
CA SER A 146 -5.27 -4.84 -11.37
C SER A 146 -5.25 -3.33 -11.16
N THR A 147 -4.07 -2.71 -11.13
CA THR A 147 -3.93 -1.24 -11.06
C THR A 147 -4.53 -0.57 -12.29
N VAL A 148 -4.32 -1.14 -13.49
CA VAL A 148 -4.92 -0.60 -14.72
C VAL A 148 -6.44 -0.78 -14.72
N ILE A 149 -6.95 -1.93 -14.26
CA ILE A 149 -8.40 -2.17 -14.17
C ILE A 149 -9.05 -1.22 -13.16
N ASP A 150 -8.40 -0.97 -12.03
CA ASP A 150 -8.84 0.00 -11.03
C ASP A 150 -8.87 1.43 -11.59
N LEU A 151 -7.82 1.87 -12.28
CA LEU A 151 -7.81 3.15 -12.99
C LEU A 151 -8.95 3.26 -14.02
N LEU A 152 -9.24 2.19 -14.77
CA LEU A 152 -10.37 2.16 -15.69
C LEU A 152 -11.72 2.21 -14.95
N SER A 153 -11.80 1.63 -13.77
CA SER A 153 -12.98 1.73 -12.90
C SER A 153 -13.20 3.18 -12.47
N ALA A 154 -12.16 3.84 -11.93
CA ALA A 154 -12.20 5.26 -11.59
C ALA A 154 -12.55 6.14 -12.79
N ALA A 155 -11.90 5.93 -13.95
CA ALA A 155 -12.22 6.67 -15.17
C ALA A 155 -13.67 6.44 -15.63
N SER A 156 -14.22 5.24 -15.49
CA SER A 156 -15.62 4.99 -15.85
C SER A 156 -16.59 5.71 -14.92
N TRP A 157 -16.26 5.84 -13.63
CA TRP A 157 -17.00 6.68 -12.68
C TRP A 157 -17.03 8.13 -13.16
N GLU A 158 -15.85 8.74 -13.31
CA GLU A 158 -15.70 10.15 -13.69
C GLU A 158 -16.35 10.49 -15.04
N TYR A 159 -16.17 9.63 -16.05
CA TYR A 159 -16.65 9.94 -17.40
C TYR A 159 -18.11 9.57 -17.62
N VAL A 160 -18.60 8.50 -16.98
CA VAL A 160 -19.94 7.95 -17.26
C VAL A 160 -20.93 8.22 -16.14
N VAL A 161 -20.56 8.00 -14.89
CA VAL A 161 -21.46 8.21 -13.74
C VAL A 161 -21.57 9.71 -13.44
N GLU A 162 -20.43 10.39 -13.34
CA GLU A 162 -20.32 11.83 -13.07
C GLU A 162 -20.19 12.63 -14.37
N PHE A 163 -20.92 12.21 -15.41
CA PHE A 163 -20.85 12.84 -16.73
C PHE A 163 -21.18 14.34 -16.73
N LYS A 164 -21.88 14.83 -15.70
CA LYS A 164 -22.25 16.25 -15.54
C LYS A 164 -21.17 17.11 -14.92
N GLU A 165 -20.13 16.52 -14.36
CA GLU A 165 -19.07 17.24 -13.65
C GLU A 165 -17.78 17.27 -14.46
N ARG A 166 -16.87 18.19 -14.15
CA ARG A 166 -15.47 18.05 -14.61
C ARG A 166 -14.88 16.76 -14.04
N VAL A 167 -13.94 16.17 -14.77
CA VAL A 167 -13.23 14.96 -14.33
C VAL A 167 -12.35 15.32 -13.14
N SER A 168 -12.62 14.69 -12.00
CA SER A 168 -11.86 14.82 -10.77
C SER A 168 -10.49 14.15 -10.90
N VAL A 169 -9.44 14.95 -11.02
CA VAL A 169 -8.07 14.43 -11.15
C VAL A 169 -7.64 13.74 -9.86
N ASN A 170 -8.01 14.28 -8.71
CA ASN A 170 -7.69 13.67 -7.42
C ASN A 170 -8.39 12.32 -7.25
N ASP A 171 -9.60 12.10 -7.76
CA ASP A 171 -10.27 10.82 -7.58
C ASP A 171 -9.71 9.74 -8.49
N LEU A 172 -9.33 10.11 -9.72
CA LEU A 172 -8.56 9.21 -10.59
C LEU A 172 -7.25 8.76 -9.91
N VAL A 173 -6.53 9.70 -9.31
CA VAL A 173 -5.25 9.44 -8.65
C VAL A 173 -5.45 8.65 -7.35
N THR A 174 -6.34 9.11 -6.48
CA THR A 174 -6.59 8.54 -5.15
C THR A 174 -7.14 7.13 -5.22
N ASN A 175 -8.16 6.89 -6.05
CA ASN A 175 -8.70 5.54 -6.25
C ASN A 175 -7.58 4.60 -6.72
N SER A 176 -6.88 4.98 -7.80
CA SER A 176 -5.87 4.12 -8.44
C SER A 176 -4.66 3.84 -7.54
N LEU A 177 -4.17 4.84 -6.81
CA LEU A 177 -3.05 4.68 -5.89
C LEU A 177 -3.46 3.85 -4.67
N ALA A 178 -4.63 4.09 -4.08
CA ALA A 178 -5.14 3.25 -3.00
C ALA A 178 -5.36 1.80 -3.43
N GLY A 179 -5.76 1.56 -4.68
CA GLY A 179 -5.84 0.21 -5.26
C GLY A 179 -4.59 -0.62 -5.03
N ILE A 180 -3.44 -0.15 -5.49
CA ILE A 180 -2.18 -0.88 -5.32
C ILE A 180 -1.57 -0.72 -3.92
N LEU A 181 -1.62 0.48 -3.33
CA LEU A 181 -0.90 0.79 -2.08
C LEU A 181 -1.63 0.29 -0.83
N LEU A 182 -2.96 0.18 -0.87
CA LEU A 182 -3.78 -0.37 0.20
C LEU A 182 -4.40 -1.71 -0.22
N GLY A 183 -4.96 -1.80 -1.42
CA GLY A 183 -5.65 -3.01 -1.89
C GLY A 183 -4.75 -4.24 -2.01
N GLU A 184 -3.49 -4.13 -2.49
CA GLU A 184 -2.59 -5.27 -2.60
C GLU A 184 -2.16 -5.84 -1.24
N PRO A 185 -1.67 -5.05 -0.26
CA PRO A 185 -1.36 -5.58 1.07
C PRO A 185 -2.58 -6.21 1.76
N LEU A 186 -3.75 -5.58 1.67
CA LEU A 186 -4.98 -6.13 2.26
C LEU A 186 -5.45 -7.41 1.56
N PHE A 187 -5.30 -7.51 0.23
CA PHE A 187 -5.57 -8.74 -0.53
C PHE A 187 -4.64 -9.89 -0.10
N GLN A 188 -3.37 -9.60 0.14
CA GLN A 188 -2.42 -10.59 0.62
C GLN A 188 -2.75 -11.06 2.04
N LEU A 189 -3.09 -10.11 2.92
CA LEU A 189 -3.56 -10.42 4.27
C LEU A 189 -4.82 -11.29 4.23
N GLY A 190 -5.77 -10.99 3.34
CA GLY A 190 -6.96 -11.80 3.11
C GLY A 190 -6.63 -13.24 2.69
N GLN A 191 -5.70 -13.43 1.76
CA GLN A 191 -5.25 -14.78 1.36
C GLN A 191 -4.61 -15.56 2.52
N MET A 192 -3.95 -14.88 3.45
CA MET A 192 -3.35 -15.53 4.63
C MET A 192 -4.38 -15.90 5.68
N ALA A 193 -5.44 -15.10 5.81
CA ALA A 193 -6.58 -15.38 6.66
C ALA A 193 -7.38 -16.62 6.22
N ASP A 194 -7.22 -17.06 4.97
CA ASP A 194 -8.03 -18.11 4.31
C ASP A 194 -7.47 -19.54 4.44
N ARG A 195 -6.55 -19.79 5.39
CA ARG A 195 -6.03 -21.15 5.62
C ARG A 195 -7.12 -22.11 6.14
N ARG A 196 -6.99 -23.40 5.80
CA ARG A 196 -8.00 -24.44 6.11
C ARG A 196 -8.30 -24.62 7.60
N ASP A 197 -7.41 -24.17 8.46
CA ASP A 197 -7.44 -24.21 9.93
C ASP A 197 -7.63 -22.82 10.56
N ALA A 198 -8.05 -21.82 9.77
CA ALA A 198 -8.22 -20.45 10.25
C ALA A 198 -9.25 -20.38 11.39
N SER A 199 -8.85 -19.75 12.50
CA SER A 199 -9.76 -19.41 13.60
C SER A 199 -10.88 -18.49 13.12
N TRP A 200 -11.97 -18.41 13.88
CA TRP A 200 -13.08 -17.48 13.58
C TRP A 200 -12.60 -16.04 13.46
N ALA A 201 -11.63 -15.63 14.30
CA ALA A 201 -11.07 -14.28 14.30
C ALA A 201 -10.25 -14.00 13.03
N ARG A 202 -9.41 -14.94 12.59
CA ARG A 202 -8.70 -14.85 11.30
C ARG A 202 -9.70 -14.81 10.14
N SER A 203 -10.71 -15.65 10.18
CA SER A 203 -11.78 -15.65 9.18
C SER A 203 -12.53 -14.32 9.10
N ALA A 204 -12.81 -13.68 10.25
CA ALA A 204 -13.44 -12.36 10.30
C ALA A 204 -12.51 -11.27 9.75
N LEU A 205 -11.22 -11.31 10.09
CA LEU A 205 -10.22 -10.41 9.52
C LEU A 205 -10.19 -10.49 7.99
N GLY A 206 -10.20 -11.69 7.42
CA GLY A 206 -10.25 -11.88 5.97
C GLY A 206 -11.45 -11.18 5.31
N TRP A 207 -12.63 -11.19 5.96
CA TRP A 207 -13.83 -10.49 5.46
C TRP A 207 -13.71 -8.98 5.52
N VAL A 208 -13.00 -8.45 6.51
CA VAL A 208 -12.76 -7.01 6.66
C VAL A 208 -11.74 -6.53 5.62
N VAL A 209 -10.64 -7.26 5.45
CA VAL A 209 -9.51 -6.78 4.64
C VAL A 209 -9.62 -7.16 3.18
N SER A 210 -10.26 -8.29 2.85
CA SER A 210 -10.44 -8.70 1.46
C SER A 210 -11.78 -9.43 1.21
N PRO A 211 -12.91 -8.72 1.29
CA PRO A 211 -14.23 -9.32 1.15
C PRO A 211 -14.43 -10.02 -0.20
N VAL A 212 -13.90 -9.45 -1.29
CA VAL A 212 -14.04 -10.04 -2.63
C VAL A 212 -13.28 -11.37 -2.73
N HIS A 213 -12.06 -11.43 -2.17
CA HIS A 213 -11.31 -12.68 -2.09
C HIS A 213 -12.06 -13.72 -1.27
N ARG A 214 -12.64 -13.35 -0.14
CA ARG A 214 -13.42 -14.25 0.73
C ARG A 214 -14.65 -14.80 0.03
N LEU A 215 -15.38 -13.99 -0.73
CA LEU A 215 -16.50 -14.45 -1.54
C LEU A 215 -16.05 -15.50 -2.56
N HIS A 216 -14.92 -15.28 -3.23
CA HIS A 216 -14.32 -16.25 -4.14
C HIS A 216 -13.91 -17.53 -3.41
N ALA A 217 -13.23 -17.43 -2.26
CA ALA A 217 -12.80 -18.57 -1.47
C ALA A 217 -13.99 -19.42 -0.99
N ALA A 218 -15.03 -18.78 -0.43
CA ALA A 218 -16.25 -19.42 0.03
C ALA A 218 -17.02 -20.13 -1.10
N ALA A 219 -16.98 -19.57 -2.31
CA ALA A 219 -17.59 -20.17 -3.50
C ALA A 219 -16.70 -21.23 -4.19
N GLY A 220 -15.54 -21.59 -3.61
CA GLY A 220 -14.60 -22.55 -4.20
C GLY A 220 -13.84 -22.01 -5.44
N TYR A 221 -13.85 -20.70 -5.61
CA TYR A 221 -13.31 -19.96 -6.75
C TYR A 221 -11.99 -19.24 -6.47
N SER A 222 -11.16 -19.73 -5.55
CA SER A 222 -9.84 -19.12 -5.37
C SER A 222 -8.97 -19.27 -6.63
N SER A 223 -8.69 -18.15 -7.30
CA SER A 223 -7.80 -18.06 -8.47
C SER A 223 -6.34 -18.30 -8.10
N TRP A 224 -6.00 -18.17 -6.82
CA TRP A 224 -4.69 -18.45 -6.25
C TRP A 224 -4.81 -19.63 -5.26
N ARG A 225 -4.07 -20.72 -5.48
CA ARG A 225 -3.72 -21.61 -4.35
C ARG A 225 -2.75 -20.78 -3.51
N ALA A 226 -3.16 -20.41 -2.30
CA ALA A 226 -2.43 -19.47 -1.46
C ALA A 226 -0.92 -19.77 -1.50
N PRO A 227 -0.07 -18.88 -2.06
CA PRO A 227 1.28 -18.84 -1.57
C PRO A 227 1.13 -18.29 -0.15
N VAL A 228 1.34 -19.15 0.84
CA VAL A 228 1.72 -18.70 2.18
C VAL A 228 2.78 -17.61 1.97
N SER A 229 2.58 -16.42 2.55
CA SER A 229 3.66 -15.44 2.68
C SER A 229 4.91 -16.23 3.05
N ALA A 230 5.96 -16.14 2.25
CA ALA A 230 7.07 -17.03 2.50
C ALA A 230 7.80 -16.66 3.79
N TRP A 231 7.70 -15.37 4.14
CA TRP A 231 7.96 -14.85 5.46
C TRP A 231 6.88 -13.82 5.81
N SER A 232 6.46 -13.78 7.06
CA SER A 232 5.57 -12.75 7.58
C SER A 232 5.82 -12.50 9.06
N ARG A 233 5.42 -11.31 9.51
CA ARG A 233 5.41 -10.90 10.90
C ARG A 233 4.12 -10.17 11.20
N PHE A 234 3.49 -10.54 12.32
CA PHE A 234 2.28 -9.92 12.81
C PHE A 234 2.49 -9.53 14.26
N ASP A 235 2.60 -8.25 14.55
CA ASP A 235 2.60 -7.74 15.91
C ASP A 235 1.25 -7.07 16.18
N PHE A 236 0.57 -7.50 17.25
CA PHE A 236 -0.56 -6.77 17.81
C PHE A 236 -0.14 -6.21 19.16
N SER A 237 -0.41 -4.92 19.40
CA SER A 237 -0.09 -4.28 20.66
C SER A 237 -1.26 -3.54 21.27
N ALA A 238 -1.35 -3.59 22.59
CA ALA A 238 -2.29 -2.80 23.36
C ALA A 238 -1.59 -2.15 24.55
N GLY A 239 -1.96 -0.91 24.87
CA GLY A 239 -1.25 -0.16 25.90
C GLY A 239 -1.91 1.15 26.30
N GLY A 240 -1.16 1.94 27.05
CA GLY A 240 -1.55 3.27 27.50
C GLY A 240 -0.43 4.28 27.29
N ARG A 241 -0.80 5.50 26.94
CA ARG A 241 0.11 6.63 26.68
C ARG A 241 -0.26 7.84 27.52
N LEU A 242 0.75 8.58 27.95
CA LEU A 242 0.62 9.95 28.43
C LEU A 242 1.04 10.88 27.29
N VAL A 243 0.13 11.76 26.90
CA VAL A 243 0.27 12.67 25.76
C VAL A 243 0.46 14.09 26.27
N ASP A 244 1.45 14.79 25.71
CA ASP A 244 1.66 16.23 25.91
C ASP A 244 1.69 16.95 24.54
N GLN A 245 0.69 17.81 24.32
CA GLN A 245 0.55 18.67 23.13
C GLN A 245 0.78 20.17 23.46
N GLY A 246 1.50 20.48 24.54
CA GLY A 246 1.68 21.85 25.04
C GLY A 246 0.51 22.37 25.89
N ALA A 247 -0.46 21.50 26.20
CA ALA A 247 -1.57 21.74 27.11
C ALA A 247 -1.40 20.90 28.39
N ARG A 248 -2.47 20.66 29.17
CA ARG A 248 -2.40 19.72 30.29
C ARG A 248 -2.25 18.29 29.73
N PRO A 249 -1.25 17.52 30.20
CA PRO A 249 -1.10 16.14 29.75
C PRO A 249 -2.34 15.30 30.07
N TYR A 250 -2.64 14.36 29.19
CA TYR A 250 -3.79 13.46 29.34
C TYR A 250 -3.42 12.04 28.90
N SER A 251 -4.26 11.07 29.28
CA SER A 251 -4.01 9.66 29.00
C SER A 251 -4.83 9.16 27.81
N GLU A 252 -4.22 8.30 27.00
CA GLU A 252 -4.87 7.59 25.91
C GLU A 252 -4.67 6.08 26.05
N ALA A 253 -5.69 5.29 25.71
CA ALA A 253 -5.53 3.88 25.42
C ALA A 253 -5.11 3.70 23.96
N THR A 254 -4.26 2.73 23.67
CA THR A 254 -3.71 2.50 22.33
C THR A 254 -3.90 1.06 21.91
N LEU A 255 -4.34 0.86 20.66
CA LEU A 255 -4.37 -0.43 19.97
C LEU A 255 -3.62 -0.28 18.66
N GLU A 256 -2.71 -1.21 18.37
CA GLU A 256 -1.88 -1.14 17.17
C GLU A 256 -1.71 -2.52 16.52
N LEU A 257 -1.52 -2.48 15.21
CA LEU A 257 -1.21 -3.60 14.35
C LEU A 257 0.00 -3.25 13.50
N ASP A 258 0.98 -4.14 13.43
CA ASP A 258 2.13 -4.05 12.51
C ASP A 258 2.30 -5.37 11.76
N LEU A 259 2.12 -5.31 10.45
CA LEU A 259 2.09 -6.44 9.55
C LEU A 259 3.18 -6.28 8.49
N GLU A 260 4.11 -7.22 8.43
CA GLU A 260 5.09 -7.28 7.35
C GLU A 260 4.96 -8.59 6.58
N LEU A 261 4.89 -8.50 5.25
CA LEU A 261 4.68 -9.64 4.36
C LEU A 261 5.76 -9.67 3.28
N VAL A 262 6.49 -10.79 3.17
CA VAL A 262 7.46 -11.03 2.10
C VAL A 262 7.12 -12.32 1.37
N ARG A 263 6.92 -12.22 0.05
CA ARG A 263 6.50 -13.34 -0.81
C ARG A 263 7.66 -14.15 -1.39
N GLU A 264 8.90 -13.68 -1.25
CA GLU A 264 10.08 -14.41 -1.69
C GLU A 264 10.47 -15.49 -0.67
N ARG A 265 10.40 -16.76 -1.08
CA ARG A 265 10.71 -17.93 -0.22
C ARG A 265 12.15 -18.02 0.25
N ARG A 266 13.04 -17.30 -0.42
CA ARG A 266 14.45 -17.19 -0.07
C ARG A 266 14.75 -16.08 0.93
N TYR A 267 13.75 -15.30 1.35
CA TYR A 267 13.92 -14.27 2.37
C TYR A 267 14.30 -14.91 3.71
N GLY A 268 15.35 -14.42 4.38
CA GLY A 268 15.88 -14.99 5.63
C GLY A 268 16.55 -16.38 5.52
N ALA A 269 16.28 -17.15 4.47
CA ALA A 269 16.83 -18.49 4.30
C ALA A 269 18.31 -18.50 3.85
N GLU A 270 19.03 -19.56 4.20
CA GLU A 270 20.41 -19.81 3.77
C GLU A 270 20.60 -19.68 2.25
N GLY A 271 21.76 -19.15 1.87
CA GLY A 271 22.31 -19.19 0.53
C GLY A 271 22.89 -17.85 0.08
N GLN A 272 23.51 -17.89 -1.10
CA GLN A 272 24.02 -16.71 -1.79
C GLN A 272 23.25 -16.51 -3.10
N GLY A 273 22.91 -15.27 -3.42
CA GLY A 273 22.33 -14.95 -4.72
C GLY A 273 21.49 -13.68 -4.72
N ALA A 274 20.92 -13.40 -5.88
CA ALA A 274 20.06 -12.23 -6.09
C ALA A 274 18.83 -12.58 -6.92
N VAL A 275 17.72 -11.92 -6.63
CA VAL A 275 16.40 -12.24 -7.19
C VAL A 275 15.65 -10.95 -7.50
N TRP A 276 14.87 -10.95 -8.57
CA TRP A 276 13.97 -9.85 -8.88
C TRP A 276 12.65 -10.04 -8.16
N LEU A 277 12.27 -9.04 -7.37
CA LEU A 277 10.97 -8.96 -6.73
C LEU A 277 10.01 -8.15 -7.62
N ARG A 278 8.79 -8.66 -7.75
CA ARG A 278 7.70 -8.06 -8.55
C ARG A 278 6.74 -7.31 -7.65
N SER A 279 5.87 -6.49 -8.23
CA SER A 279 4.90 -5.67 -7.52
C SER A 279 4.14 -6.47 -6.46
N GLY A 280 4.10 -5.94 -5.23
CA GLY A 280 3.47 -6.62 -4.11
C GLY A 280 4.32 -7.68 -3.41
N ALA A 281 5.56 -7.99 -3.81
CA ALA A 281 6.28 -9.10 -3.18
C ALA A 281 6.81 -8.79 -1.77
N TRP A 282 6.73 -7.54 -1.31
CA TRP A 282 7.12 -7.07 0.02
C TRP A 282 6.22 -5.90 0.34
N SER A 283 5.37 -6.11 1.33
CA SER A 283 4.36 -5.16 1.76
C SER A 283 4.43 -4.99 3.28
N HIS A 284 4.06 -3.82 3.74
CA HIS A 284 4.06 -3.45 5.15
C HIS A 284 2.78 -2.66 5.46
N VAL A 285 2.08 -2.99 6.53
CA VAL A 285 0.88 -2.28 6.99
C VAL A 285 1.02 -2.01 8.48
N GLN A 286 0.84 -0.77 8.89
CA GLN A 286 0.71 -0.36 10.29
C GLN A 286 -0.63 0.34 10.47
N ALA A 287 -1.33 0.01 11.55
CA ALA A 287 -2.55 0.70 11.92
C ALA A 287 -2.56 0.97 13.42
N GLU A 288 -3.03 2.13 13.82
CA GLU A 288 -3.16 2.54 15.21
C GLU A 288 -4.52 3.23 15.43
N VAL A 289 -5.15 2.89 16.55
CA VAL A 289 -6.27 3.64 17.10
C VAL A 289 -5.92 4.05 18.53
N ARG A 290 -6.12 5.34 18.83
CA ARG A 290 -6.01 5.88 20.19
C ARG A 290 -7.35 6.39 20.68
N LEU A 291 -7.63 6.14 21.95
CA LEU A 291 -8.86 6.50 22.64
C LEU A 291 -8.52 7.35 23.87
N ALA A 292 -9.02 8.58 23.91
CA ALA A 292 -9.03 9.43 25.09
C ALA A 292 -10.35 9.26 25.87
N ALA A 293 -10.49 9.98 26.98
CA ALA A 293 -11.67 9.89 27.84
C ALA A 293 -12.99 10.27 27.14
N ASP A 294 -12.93 11.10 26.10
CA ASP A 294 -14.08 11.62 25.37
C ASP A 294 -14.25 11.01 23.96
N GLY A 295 -13.49 9.96 23.64
CA GLY A 295 -13.66 9.19 22.41
C GLY A 295 -12.36 8.91 21.68
N ALA A 296 -12.46 8.60 20.38
CA ALA A 296 -11.28 8.44 19.54
C ALA A 296 -10.50 9.76 19.47
N SER A 297 -9.18 9.66 19.60
CA SER A 297 -8.27 10.80 19.56
C SER A 297 -7.21 10.65 18.47
N ARG A 298 -6.98 9.43 17.97
CA ARG A 298 -6.17 9.19 16.79
C ARG A 298 -6.64 7.97 16.01
N VAL A 299 -6.63 8.09 14.69
CA VAL A 299 -6.66 6.97 13.75
C VAL A 299 -5.50 7.17 12.79
N TRP A 300 -4.60 6.20 12.72
CA TRP A 300 -3.45 6.24 11.83
C TRP A 300 -3.35 4.93 11.07
N LEU A 301 -3.09 5.02 9.77
CA LEU A 301 -2.91 3.87 8.88
C LEU A 301 -1.76 4.19 7.92
N ARG A 302 -0.74 3.36 7.95
CA ARG A 302 0.33 3.35 6.97
C ARG A 302 0.33 2.03 6.21
N SER A 303 0.43 2.11 4.90
CA SER A 303 0.54 0.93 4.03
C SER A 303 1.61 1.19 3.00
N ALA A 304 2.49 0.23 2.75
CA ALA A 304 3.55 0.36 1.77
C ALA A 304 3.71 -0.94 0.99
N THR A 305 4.05 -0.81 -0.29
CA THR A 305 4.40 -1.95 -1.12
C THR A 305 5.43 -1.55 -2.17
N HIS A 306 6.23 -2.50 -2.64
CA HIS A 306 7.14 -2.23 -3.73
C HIS A 306 6.52 -2.53 -5.09
N TYR A 307 6.95 -1.78 -6.11
CA TYR A 307 6.57 -2.02 -7.49
C TYR A 307 7.54 -2.98 -8.18
N ALA A 308 8.83 -2.81 -7.95
CA ALA A 308 9.87 -3.69 -8.45
C ALA A 308 11.18 -3.46 -7.69
N GLY A 309 12.03 -4.48 -7.60
CA GLY A 309 13.36 -4.31 -7.05
C GLY A 309 14.16 -5.59 -7.07
N ARG A 310 15.39 -5.50 -6.60
CA ARG A 310 16.30 -6.64 -6.51
C ARG A 310 16.63 -6.89 -5.05
N TYR A 311 16.52 -8.15 -4.66
CA TYR A 311 16.89 -8.64 -3.33
C TYR A 311 18.13 -9.50 -3.47
N TRP A 312 19.16 -9.21 -2.68
CA TRP A 312 20.39 -9.98 -2.58
C TRP A 312 20.50 -10.56 -1.18
N ARG A 313 21.06 -11.77 -1.09
CA ARG A 313 21.35 -12.41 0.18
C ARG A 313 22.71 -13.10 0.12
N ALA A 314 23.40 -13.09 1.24
CA ALA A 314 24.57 -13.89 1.51
C ALA A 314 24.47 -14.36 2.97
N LEU A 315 23.69 -15.42 3.18
CA LEU A 315 23.40 -16.00 4.48
C LEU A 315 24.00 -17.41 4.54
N ALA A 316 24.88 -17.63 5.51
CA ALA A 316 25.47 -18.93 5.80
C ALA A 316 24.78 -19.55 7.03
N PRO A 317 24.87 -20.88 7.22
CA PRO A 317 24.48 -21.49 8.49
C PRO A 317 25.26 -20.87 9.65
N GLY A 318 24.56 -20.38 10.65
CA GLY A 318 25.06 -20.18 12.00
C GLY A 318 24.98 -21.51 12.74
N GLY A 319 26.07 -21.92 13.38
CA GLY A 319 26.16 -23.23 14.04
C GLY A 319 25.02 -23.52 15.04
N ASP A 320 24.88 -24.82 15.35
CA ASP A 320 23.84 -25.48 16.15
C ASP A 320 23.18 -24.60 17.23
N VAL A 321 22.12 -23.88 16.86
CA VAL A 321 21.14 -23.34 17.82
C VAL A 321 19.88 -24.17 17.62
N GLU A 322 19.77 -25.27 18.37
CA GLU A 322 18.67 -26.23 18.25
C GLU A 322 17.31 -25.67 18.71
N ASP A 323 17.25 -24.56 19.46
CA ASP A 323 15.99 -24.13 20.09
C ASP A 323 15.82 -22.59 20.15
N ALA A 324 15.56 -21.94 19.02
CA ALA A 324 15.04 -20.56 19.01
C ALA A 324 13.66 -20.53 18.33
N PRO A 325 12.56 -20.31 19.07
CA PRO A 325 11.27 -20.02 18.47
C PRO A 325 11.31 -18.61 17.84
N GLY A 326 10.72 -18.46 16.66
CA GLY A 326 10.37 -17.14 16.08
C GLY A 326 11.35 -16.59 15.02
N GLU A 327 10.75 -16.04 13.95
CA GLU A 327 11.39 -15.33 12.81
C GLU A 327 12.57 -16.02 12.10
N GLY A 328 12.30 -17.06 11.31
CA GLY A 328 12.94 -17.32 9.99
C GLY A 328 14.47 -17.29 9.82
N GLY A 329 15.25 -17.27 10.90
CA GLY A 329 16.70 -17.09 10.87
C GLY A 329 17.42 -17.66 12.10
N ALA A 330 16.77 -18.56 12.82
CA ALA A 330 17.44 -19.43 13.78
C ALA A 330 18.57 -20.16 13.04
N GLY A 331 19.81 -19.87 13.39
CA GLY A 331 20.97 -20.50 12.76
C GLY A 331 21.35 -19.96 11.38
N VAL A 332 21.16 -18.66 11.08
CA VAL A 332 21.88 -18.02 9.94
C VAL A 332 22.74 -16.84 10.38
N VAL A 333 23.85 -16.65 9.65
CA VAL A 333 24.78 -15.53 9.82
C VAL A 333 25.09 -14.92 8.45
N GLY A 334 25.03 -13.60 8.36
CA GLY A 334 25.36 -12.89 7.12
C GLY A 334 24.57 -11.61 6.94
N ALA A 335 24.36 -11.24 5.68
CA ALA A 335 23.63 -10.04 5.32
C ALA A 335 22.69 -10.28 4.14
N ASP A 336 21.62 -9.49 4.10
CA ASP A 336 20.75 -9.36 2.94
C ASP A 336 20.49 -7.87 2.66
N GLN A 337 20.04 -7.59 1.45
CA GLN A 337 19.72 -6.24 1.04
C GLN A 337 18.67 -6.25 -0.07
N PHE A 338 17.88 -5.18 -0.12
CA PHE A 338 16.94 -4.91 -1.19
C PHE A 338 17.12 -3.48 -1.68
N LEU A 339 17.08 -3.30 -3.00
CA LEU A 339 17.02 -1.99 -3.64
C LEU A 339 15.93 -2.04 -4.71
N GLY A 340 15.01 -1.09 -4.66
CA GLY A 340 13.91 -1.03 -5.62
C GLY A 340 13.17 0.28 -5.62
N VAL A 341 12.07 0.29 -6.35
CA VAL A 341 11.08 1.36 -6.36
C VAL A 341 9.86 0.89 -5.59
N ALA A 342 9.40 1.72 -4.66
CA ALA A 342 8.23 1.46 -3.84
C ALA A 342 7.31 2.67 -3.78
N GLY A 343 6.12 2.46 -3.23
CA GLY A 343 5.19 3.51 -2.86
C GLY A 343 4.47 3.15 -1.56
N GLY A 344 3.63 4.07 -1.09
CA GLY A 344 2.92 3.92 0.17
C GLY A 344 1.81 4.94 0.36
N MET A 345 0.99 4.70 1.36
CA MET A 345 -0.13 5.52 1.79
C MET A 345 0.04 5.75 3.29
N ASP A 346 0.01 7.00 3.73
CA ASP A 346 0.02 7.41 5.13
C ASP A 346 -1.23 8.26 5.38
N TYR A 347 -2.18 7.71 6.13
CA TYR A 347 -3.40 8.37 6.56
C TYR A 347 -3.32 8.65 8.06
N GLU A 348 -3.60 9.87 8.46
CA GLU A 348 -3.67 10.28 9.85
C GLU A 348 -4.89 11.15 10.11
N SER A 349 -5.56 10.87 11.23
CA SER A 349 -6.59 11.69 11.82
C SER A 349 -6.26 11.82 13.31
N ARG A 350 -5.78 12.98 13.75
CA ARG A 350 -5.31 13.24 15.13
C ARG A 350 -6.07 14.41 15.73
N ARG A 351 -6.60 14.24 16.93
CA ARG A 351 -7.12 15.37 17.70
C ARG A 351 -5.97 16.15 18.33
N VAL A 352 -5.91 17.45 18.04
CA VAL A 352 -4.91 18.39 18.58
C VAL A 352 -5.67 19.52 19.26
N GLY A 353 -5.72 19.52 20.60
CA GLY A 353 -6.63 20.40 21.33
C GLY A 353 -8.10 20.19 20.95
N ASP A 354 -8.76 21.23 20.45
CA ASP A 354 -10.18 21.22 20.06
C ASP A 354 -10.42 20.98 18.56
N GLU A 355 -9.38 20.70 17.79
CA GLU A 355 -9.48 20.45 16.35
C GLU A 355 -9.05 19.03 15.97
N TRP A 356 -9.56 18.58 14.83
CA TRP A 356 -9.11 17.36 14.18
C TRP A 356 -8.13 17.70 13.06
N ASP A 357 -6.87 17.33 13.22
CA ASP A 357 -5.91 17.31 12.12
C ASP A 357 -6.11 16.05 11.27
N HIS A 358 -6.13 16.22 9.95
CA HIS A 358 -6.15 15.11 9.02
C HIS A 358 -5.12 15.28 7.90
N ALA A 359 -4.52 14.17 7.50
CA ALA A 359 -3.67 14.08 6.32
C ALA A 359 -3.88 12.73 5.64
N LEU A 360 -3.87 12.73 4.31
CA LEU A 360 -3.69 11.53 3.49
C LEU A 360 -2.57 11.82 2.50
N VAL A 361 -1.44 11.14 2.67
CA VAL A 361 -0.27 11.25 1.80
C VAL A 361 -0.11 9.95 1.03
N PHE A 362 -0.13 10.02 -0.30
CA PHE A 362 0.30 8.93 -1.16
C PHE A 362 1.74 9.18 -1.60
N ASN A 363 2.64 8.32 -1.14
CA ASN A 363 3.99 8.18 -1.66
C ASN A 363 3.91 7.47 -3.01
N VAL A 364 3.82 8.24 -4.09
CA VAL A 364 3.52 7.76 -5.44
C VAL A 364 4.55 6.74 -5.89
N ALA A 365 5.83 7.15 -5.86
CA ALA A 365 6.95 6.30 -6.22
C ALA A 365 8.27 6.89 -5.70
N GLY A 366 9.21 6.01 -5.35
CA GLY A 366 10.56 6.44 -5.00
C GLY A 366 11.50 5.30 -4.64
N PRO A 367 12.82 5.56 -4.56
CA PRO A 367 13.79 4.55 -4.18
C PRO A 367 13.58 4.09 -2.74
N ARG A 368 13.68 2.77 -2.53
CA ARG A 368 13.69 2.13 -1.22
C ARG A 368 14.89 1.20 -1.12
N LEU A 369 15.62 1.32 -0.02
CA LEU A 369 16.73 0.47 0.38
C LEU A 369 16.34 -0.24 1.68
N ALA A 370 16.52 -1.55 1.74
CA ALA A 370 16.45 -2.30 2.98
C ALA A 370 17.75 -3.10 3.16
N LEU A 371 18.31 -3.10 4.36
CA LEU A 371 19.55 -3.74 4.73
C LEU A 371 19.30 -4.62 5.95
N GLY A 372 19.66 -5.90 5.87
CA GLY A 372 19.56 -6.85 6.96
C GLY A 372 20.91 -7.43 7.34
N SER A 373 21.14 -7.61 8.64
CA SER A 373 22.26 -8.40 9.16
C SER A 373 21.76 -9.43 10.15
N TRP A 374 22.20 -10.68 9.95
CA TRP A 374 21.79 -11.84 10.72
C TRP A 374 23.00 -12.37 11.49
N ARG A 375 22.81 -12.64 12.79
CA ARG A 375 23.85 -13.14 13.69
C ARG A 375 23.28 -14.13 14.71
N GLY A 376 22.89 -15.33 14.26
CA GLY A 376 22.54 -16.46 15.13
C GLY A 376 21.42 -16.12 16.13
N GLY A 377 20.21 -15.87 15.61
CA GLY A 377 19.04 -15.46 16.41
C GLY A 377 18.97 -13.96 16.72
N ARG A 378 19.98 -13.18 16.31
CA ARG A 378 19.94 -11.71 16.32
C ARG A 378 19.78 -11.18 14.91
N ARG A 379 18.95 -10.15 14.76
CA ARG A 379 18.68 -9.49 13.48
C ARG A 379 18.73 -7.98 13.66
N TRP A 380 19.50 -7.33 12.80
CA TRP A 380 19.43 -5.90 12.57
C TRP A 380 18.80 -5.68 11.20
N PHE A 381 17.85 -4.75 11.12
CA PHE A 381 17.15 -4.43 9.89
C PHE A 381 16.98 -2.92 9.79
N TRP A 382 17.44 -2.32 8.70
CA TRP A 382 17.24 -0.90 8.44
C TRP A 382 16.64 -0.71 7.06
N GLU A 383 15.57 0.06 7.02
CA GLU A 383 14.88 0.47 5.82
C GLU A 383 14.93 2.00 5.70
N VAL A 384 15.15 2.48 4.49
CA VAL A 384 15.02 3.90 4.14
C VAL A 384 14.38 4.03 2.76
N GLY A 385 13.47 4.98 2.62
CA GLY A 385 12.84 5.33 1.35
C GLY A 385 12.60 6.81 1.23
N ALA A 386 12.73 7.34 0.01
CA ALA A 386 12.41 8.71 -0.33
C ALA A 386 11.42 8.70 -1.49
N TYR A 387 10.38 9.52 -1.44
CA TYR A 387 9.24 9.42 -2.35
C TYR A 387 8.80 10.80 -2.87
N ALA A 388 8.29 10.82 -4.09
CA ALA A 388 7.44 11.91 -4.56
C ALA A 388 5.99 11.65 -4.12
N ASP A 389 5.30 12.70 -3.70
CA ASP A 389 4.00 12.57 -3.07
C ASP A 389 2.90 13.34 -3.79
N VAL A 390 1.69 12.82 -3.64
CA VAL A 390 0.43 13.57 -3.76
C VAL A 390 -0.33 13.41 -2.45
N ALA A 391 -1.00 14.45 -1.99
CA ALA A 391 -1.64 14.44 -0.69
C ALA A 391 -2.91 15.28 -0.62
N MET A 392 -3.71 15.01 0.40
CA MET A 392 -4.73 15.91 0.91
C MET A 392 -4.36 16.26 2.35
N VAL A 393 -4.40 17.54 2.70
CA VAL A 393 -3.90 18.01 3.99
C VAL A 393 -4.82 19.07 4.55
N ARG A 394 -5.30 18.89 5.79
CA ARG A 394 -5.97 19.97 6.50
C ARG A 394 -4.99 21.13 6.69
N ALA A 395 -5.33 22.35 6.32
CA ALA A 395 -4.41 23.47 6.41
C ALA A 395 -4.07 23.83 7.87
N HIS A 396 -2.85 23.47 8.30
CA HIS A 396 -2.43 23.66 9.70
C HIS A 396 -2.45 25.13 10.11
N VAL A 397 -1.93 25.96 9.21
CA VAL A 397 -1.64 27.38 9.41
C VAL A 397 -2.87 28.19 9.84
N PHE A 398 -4.07 27.74 9.47
CA PHE A 398 -5.32 28.42 9.77
C PHE A 398 -5.87 28.13 11.16
N GLY A 399 -5.42 27.07 11.83
CA GLY A 399 -5.98 26.76 13.14
C GLY A 399 -7.44 26.33 13.09
N PRO A 400 -8.13 26.38 14.25
CA PRO A 400 -9.52 25.97 14.35
C PRO A 400 -10.49 26.96 13.70
N VAL A 401 -10.05 28.19 13.41
CA VAL A 401 -10.89 29.27 12.86
C VAL A 401 -10.37 29.64 11.47
N SER A 402 -11.18 29.42 10.45
CA SER A 402 -10.85 29.83 9.08
C SER A 402 -10.57 31.34 9.02
N PRO A 403 -9.46 31.79 8.41
CA PRO A 403 -9.17 33.21 8.22
C PRO A 403 -10.06 33.85 7.13
N PHE A 404 -10.80 33.05 6.37
CA PHE A 404 -11.60 33.53 5.25
C PHE A 404 -12.95 34.08 5.74
N ALA A 405 -13.23 35.33 5.36
CA ALA A 405 -14.49 36.00 5.67
C ALA A 405 -15.69 35.30 4.97
N PRO A 406 -16.93 35.43 5.46
CA PRO A 406 -18.11 34.88 4.81
C PRO A 406 -18.43 35.62 3.51
N VAL A 407 -17.79 35.20 2.44
CA VAL A 407 -18.13 35.44 1.03
C VAL A 407 -18.43 34.08 0.40
N PRO A 408 -19.07 34.00 -0.79
CA PRO A 408 -19.13 32.71 -1.49
C PRO A 408 -17.69 32.21 -1.65
N GLN A 409 -17.37 31.17 -0.90
CA GLN A 409 -16.08 30.50 -0.87
C GLN A 409 -16.01 29.58 -2.07
N ASN A 410 -14.90 29.61 -2.79
CA ASN A 410 -14.81 29.05 -4.13
C ASN A 410 -13.81 27.90 -4.26
N SER A 411 -12.98 27.67 -3.24
CA SER A 411 -12.04 26.55 -3.17
C SER A 411 -12.32 25.56 -2.05
N VAL A 412 -11.80 24.34 -2.23
CA VAL A 412 -11.87 23.28 -1.21
C VAL A 412 -11.20 23.74 0.09
N LEU A 413 -10.12 24.52 -0.01
CA LEU A 413 -9.40 25.05 1.14
C LEU A 413 -10.26 26.03 1.94
N GLN A 414 -10.93 26.94 1.26
CA GLN A 414 -11.80 27.91 1.90
C GLN A 414 -13.05 27.29 2.53
N VAL A 415 -13.68 26.34 1.83
CA VAL A 415 -14.95 25.73 2.24
C VAL A 415 -14.74 24.61 3.27
N ARG A 416 -13.69 23.81 3.10
CA ARG A 416 -13.47 22.55 3.83
C ARG A 416 -12.24 22.59 4.73
N GLY A 417 -11.36 23.59 4.59
CA GLY A 417 -10.17 23.74 5.43
C GLY A 417 -9.04 22.76 5.09
N TYR A 418 -9.10 22.06 3.95
CA TYR A 418 -8.03 21.20 3.45
C TYR A 418 -7.72 21.52 1.99
N TYR A 419 -6.52 21.19 1.55
CA TYR A 419 -6.08 21.41 0.17
C TYR A 419 -5.39 20.15 -0.39
N TYR A 420 -5.34 20.06 -1.71
CA TYR A 420 -4.55 19.05 -2.41
C TYR A 420 -3.11 19.51 -2.53
N ALA A 421 -2.16 18.60 -2.37
CA ALA A 421 -0.74 18.92 -2.33
C ALA A 421 0.09 17.96 -3.19
N THR A 422 1.22 18.45 -3.65
CA THR A 422 2.35 17.61 -4.07
C THR A 422 3.47 17.72 -3.04
N GLY A 423 4.38 16.76 -3.03
CA GLY A 423 5.40 16.77 -1.98
C GLY A 423 6.54 15.80 -2.15
N ALA A 424 7.35 15.75 -1.11
CA ALA A 424 8.34 14.70 -0.93
C ALA A 424 8.33 14.17 0.50
N SER A 425 8.52 12.86 0.60
CA SER A 425 8.57 12.14 1.87
C SER A 425 9.90 11.43 2.05
N LEU A 426 10.40 11.42 3.28
CA LEU A 426 11.49 10.56 3.71
C LEU A 426 10.97 9.66 4.83
N MET A 427 11.20 8.36 4.68
CA MET A 427 10.81 7.35 5.66
C MET A 427 12.01 6.49 6.01
N SER A 428 12.19 6.20 7.30
CA SER A 428 13.24 5.32 7.78
C SER A 428 12.74 4.47 8.93
N ARG A 429 13.05 3.18 8.92
CA ARG A 429 12.74 2.27 10.02
C ARG A 429 13.94 1.42 10.37
N LEU A 430 14.32 1.43 11.64
CA LEU A 430 15.39 0.63 12.19
C LEU A 430 14.80 -0.36 13.21
N ARG A 431 15.08 -1.65 13.03
CA ARG A 431 14.67 -2.71 13.95
C ARG A 431 15.88 -3.52 14.41
N LEU A 432 15.92 -3.80 15.70
CA LEU A 432 16.86 -4.70 16.33
C LEU A 432 16.07 -5.78 17.07
N VAL A 433 16.28 -7.04 16.67
CA VAL A 433 15.77 -8.22 17.36
C VAL A 433 16.97 -8.95 17.94
N ALA A 434 17.11 -8.96 19.26
CA ALA A 434 18.20 -9.64 19.96
C ALA A 434 17.68 -10.16 21.31
N PRO A 435 16.93 -11.27 21.32
CA PRO A 435 16.25 -11.76 22.51
C PRO A 435 17.17 -11.80 23.74
N PRO A 436 16.70 -11.34 24.91
CA PRO A 436 15.32 -10.92 25.21
C PRO A 436 14.96 -9.49 24.77
N TRP A 437 15.87 -8.77 24.11
CA TRP A 437 15.72 -7.35 23.77
C TRP A 437 15.19 -7.12 22.36
N TYR A 438 14.32 -6.13 22.23
CA TYR A 438 13.74 -5.68 20.97
C TYR A 438 13.81 -4.16 20.92
N ALA A 439 14.18 -3.58 19.78
CA ALA A 439 14.09 -2.14 19.59
C ALA A 439 13.56 -1.84 18.20
N ASP A 440 12.71 -0.82 18.11
CA ASP A 440 12.15 -0.34 16.84
C ASP A 440 12.15 1.18 16.85
N VAL A 441 12.65 1.79 15.78
CA VAL A 441 12.61 3.24 15.57
C VAL A 441 12.08 3.50 14.18
N ASP A 442 10.93 4.13 14.08
CA ASP A 442 10.30 4.56 12.83
C ASP A 442 10.29 6.09 12.77
N ALA A 443 10.75 6.64 11.65
CA ALA A 443 10.82 8.08 11.41
C ALA A 443 10.22 8.39 10.05
N ARG A 444 9.34 9.41 10.01
CA ARG A 444 8.71 9.92 8.80
C ARG A 444 8.84 11.45 8.75
N ALA A 445 9.13 11.95 7.57
CA ALA A 445 9.16 13.37 7.29
C ALA A 445 8.45 13.64 5.96
N HIS A 446 7.56 14.64 5.95
CA HIS A 446 6.82 15.09 4.78
C HIS A 446 7.07 16.58 4.56
N ALA A 447 7.27 16.98 3.31
CA ALA A 447 7.24 18.38 2.88
C ALA A 447 6.23 18.49 1.73
N LEU A 448 5.19 19.29 1.94
CA LEU A 448 4.00 19.34 1.10
C LEU A 448 3.72 20.79 0.68
N TRP A 449 3.35 20.98 -0.59
CA TRP A 449 3.02 22.26 -1.22
C TRP A 449 1.68 22.15 -1.92
N SER A 450 0.83 23.18 -1.82
CA SER A 450 -0.47 23.18 -2.47
C SER A 450 -0.37 23.00 -3.99
N ILE A 451 -1.35 22.29 -4.54
CA ILE A 451 -1.61 22.28 -5.98
C ILE A 451 -2.54 23.45 -6.23
N ASP A 452 -1.99 24.47 -6.88
CA ASP A 452 -2.71 25.68 -7.27
C ASP A 452 -3.04 25.59 -8.78
N GLY A 453 -4.05 26.31 -9.25
CA GLY A 453 -4.45 26.39 -10.66
C GLY A 453 -5.50 25.39 -11.12
N PHE A 454 -5.95 24.48 -10.24
CA PHE A 454 -6.80 23.34 -10.61
C PHE A 454 -8.13 23.27 -9.85
N ASP A 455 -8.38 24.21 -8.95
CA ASP A 455 -9.69 24.35 -8.31
C ASP A 455 -10.71 24.84 -9.35
N ARG A 456 -11.96 24.34 -9.24
CA ARG A 456 -13.00 24.51 -10.27
C ARG A 456 -13.26 25.97 -10.64
N VAL A 457 -13.15 26.89 -9.69
CA VAL A 457 -13.40 28.33 -9.87
C VAL A 457 -12.14 29.12 -10.24
N GLU A 458 -10.95 28.65 -9.87
CA GLU A 458 -9.67 29.25 -10.28
C GLU A 458 -9.43 29.07 -11.79
N LEU A 459 -9.90 27.95 -12.34
CA LEU A 459 -9.92 27.70 -13.79
C LEU A 459 -10.70 28.78 -14.58
N ASP A 460 -11.59 29.51 -13.90
CA ASP A 460 -12.37 30.62 -14.47
C ASP A 460 -11.81 32.01 -14.08
N GLY A 461 -10.64 32.07 -13.43
CA GLY A 461 -9.89 33.30 -13.16
C GLY A 461 -10.39 34.14 -12.00
N ALA A 462 -11.01 33.53 -10.99
CA ALA A 462 -11.49 34.25 -9.80
C ALA A 462 -10.34 34.72 -8.89
N ASP A 463 -10.36 36.00 -8.50
CA ASP A 463 -9.44 36.56 -7.52
C ASP A 463 -9.78 36.06 -6.10
N GLY A 464 -8.77 35.64 -5.32
CA GLY A 464 -8.89 35.39 -3.87
C GLY A 464 -8.80 33.94 -3.40
N ASP A 465 -8.44 32.99 -4.28
CA ASP A 465 -8.13 31.63 -3.86
C ASP A 465 -6.77 31.56 -3.12
N PRO A 466 -6.64 30.87 -1.98
CA PRO A 466 -5.36 30.80 -1.28
C PRO A 466 -4.39 29.86 -1.99
N HIS A 467 -3.27 30.42 -2.44
CA HIS A 467 -2.17 29.68 -3.09
C HIS A 467 -0.93 29.58 -2.19
N ASP A 468 0.04 28.77 -2.61
CA ASP A 468 1.33 28.62 -1.93
C ASP A 468 1.23 28.17 -0.46
N VAL A 469 0.22 27.35 -0.12
CA VAL A 469 0.11 26.77 1.23
C VAL A 469 1.14 25.66 1.38
N THR A 470 1.89 25.69 2.47
CA THR A 470 2.92 24.69 2.76
C THR A 470 2.67 23.98 4.08
N ASP A 471 3.03 22.70 4.14
CA ASP A 471 2.95 21.86 5.35
C ASP A 471 4.17 20.97 5.45
N GLN A 472 4.79 20.96 6.64
CA GLN A 472 5.92 20.11 6.99
C GLN A 472 5.54 19.29 8.21
N ARG A 473 5.78 17.98 8.14
CA ARG A 473 5.49 17.05 9.23
C ARG A 473 6.71 16.19 9.48
N VAL A 474 7.11 16.06 10.73
CA VAL A 474 8.13 15.11 11.17
C VAL A 474 7.56 14.33 12.33
N ALA A 475 7.58 12.99 12.25
CA ALA A 475 7.21 12.16 13.37
C ALA A 475 8.24 11.05 13.56
N VAL A 476 8.58 10.79 14.81
CA VAL A 476 9.49 9.72 15.22
C VAL A 476 8.83 8.93 16.31
N ARG A 477 8.79 7.62 16.13
CA ARG A 477 8.36 6.64 17.12
C ARG A 477 9.54 5.74 17.47
N ALA A 478 9.82 5.62 18.75
CA ALA A 478 10.85 4.73 19.28
C ALA A 478 10.23 3.78 20.32
N ALA A 479 10.53 2.50 20.22
CA ALA A 479 10.09 1.47 21.15
C ALA A 479 11.28 0.62 21.61
N LEU A 480 11.34 0.33 22.92
CA LEU A 480 12.28 -0.61 23.52
C LEU A 480 11.48 -1.69 24.24
N GLY A 481 11.61 -2.93 23.77
CA GLY A 481 10.92 -4.11 24.24
C GLY A 481 11.80 -5.08 25.00
N VAL A 482 11.19 -5.77 25.96
CA VAL A 482 11.75 -6.96 26.60
C VAL A 482 10.73 -8.09 26.62
N GLY A 483 11.15 -9.28 26.20
CA GLY A 483 10.30 -10.47 26.17
C GLY A 483 11.09 -11.74 26.53
N PRO A 484 10.45 -12.76 27.15
CA PRO A 484 11.11 -14.05 27.34
C PRO A 484 11.44 -14.69 26.00
N TRP A 485 12.60 -15.32 25.87
CA TRP A 485 13.03 -16.01 24.64
C TRP A 485 12.14 -17.19 24.22
N TRP A 486 11.24 -17.64 25.10
CA TRP A 486 10.30 -18.74 24.89
C TRP A 486 8.86 -18.27 24.61
N SER A 487 8.61 -16.95 24.54
CA SER A 487 7.26 -16.38 24.39
C SER A 487 7.22 -15.33 23.29
N ASP A 488 6.11 -15.30 22.55
CA ASP A 488 5.82 -14.24 21.58
C ASP A 488 5.27 -12.96 22.25
N VAL A 489 5.19 -12.94 23.58
CA VAL A 489 4.75 -11.77 24.36
C VAL A 489 5.94 -10.94 24.80
N ARG A 490 5.91 -9.64 24.53
CA ARG A 490 6.91 -8.67 24.99
C ARG A 490 6.26 -7.42 25.57
N PHE A 491 6.95 -6.78 26.50
CA PHE A 491 6.57 -5.49 27.08
C PHE A 491 7.43 -4.40 26.47
N GLU A 492 6.81 -3.34 25.96
CA GLU A 492 7.50 -2.23 25.31
C GLU A 492 7.30 -0.92 26.06
N LEU A 493 8.37 -0.15 26.18
CA LEU A 493 8.33 1.28 26.46
C LEU A 493 8.38 2.01 25.12
N ALA A 494 7.43 2.91 24.88
CA ALA A 494 7.33 3.68 23.65
C ALA A 494 7.46 5.18 23.92
N LEU A 495 8.14 5.88 23.01
CA LEU A 495 8.22 7.33 22.94
C LEU A 495 7.87 7.76 21.52
N ASP A 496 6.84 8.57 21.38
CA ASP A 496 6.46 9.17 20.11
C ASP A 496 6.68 10.68 20.19
N THR A 497 7.16 11.26 19.11
CA THR A 497 7.30 12.71 18.96
C THR A 497 6.77 13.09 17.60
N SER A 498 6.05 14.20 17.52
CA SER A 498 5.67 14.79 16.25
C SER A 498 5.84 16.30 16.28
N LEU A 499 6.27 16.84 15.15
CA LEU A 499 6.40 18.26 14.88
C LEU A 499 5.70 18.55 13.56
N ARG A 500 4.90 19.60 13.55
CA ARG A 500 4.23 20.06 12.35
C ARG A 500 4.36 21.57 12.23
N ARG A 501 4.64 22.03 11.01
CA ARG A 501 4.69 23.45 10.66
C ARG A 501 3.86 23.69 9.39
N GLY A 502 2.99 24.67 9.43
CA GLY A 502 2.28 25.15 8.24
C GLY A 502 2.51 26.64 8.02
N ALA A 503 2.57 27.06 6.76
CA ALA A 503 2.74 28.47 6.40
C ALA A 503 1.91 28.86 5.19
N TRP A 504 1.42 30.11 5.20
CA TRP A 504 0.67 30.75 4.12
C TRP A 504 0.64 32.27 4.33
N ASP A 505 0.94 33.06 3.30
CA ASP A 505 0.85 34.54 3.30
C ASP A 505 1.42 35.24 4.56
N GLY A 506 2.63 34.82 4.98
CA GLY A 506 3.29 35.36 6.18
C GLY A 506 2.73 34.88 7.52
N LEU A 507 1.63 34.11 7.52
CA LEU A 507 1.18 33.35 8.68
C LEU A 507 2.00 32.07 8.81
N GLU A 508 2.36 31.74 10.05
CA GLU A 508 3.00 30.48 10.39
C GLU A 508 2.35 29.89 11.64
N ARG A 509 2.23 28.57 11.66
CA ARG A 509 1.81 27.83 12.85
C ARG A 509 2.70 26.60 13.02
N GLU A 510 3.08 26.35 14.27
CA GLU A 510 3.84 25.17 14.66
C GLU A 510 3.15 24.47 15.83
N THR A 511 3.09 23.14 15.78
CA THR A 511 2.64 22.30 16.88
C THR A 511 3.59 21.15 17.09
N ALA A 512 3.84 20.81 18.35
CA ALA A 512 4.63 19.65 18.74
C ALA A 512 3.84 18.79 19.73
N GLU A 513 4.04 17.48 19.64
CA GLU A 513 3.46 16.47 20.52
C GLU A 513 4.55 15.50 20.98
N ILE A 514 4.54 15.15 22.26
CA ILE A 514 5.42 14.13 22.86
C ILE A 514 4.56 13.17 23.67
N ASP A 515 4.68 11.88 23.37
CA ASP A 515 3.94 10.83 24.05
C ASP A 515 4.88 9.79 24.62
N ALA A 516 4.67 9.41 25.88
CA ALA A 516 5.36 8.27 26.48
C ALA A 516 4.35 7.20 26.88
N GLY A 517 4.64 5.94 26.58
CA GLY A 517 3.69 4.85 26.79
C GLY A 517 4.31 3.52 27.12
N VAL A 518 3.44 2.62 27.54
CA VAL A 518 3.75 1.20 27.76
C VAL A 518 2.79 0.34 26.96
N ASN A 519 3.31 -0.66 26.28
CA ASN A 519 2.54 -1.59 25.47
C ASN A 519 2.84 -3.04 25.86
N VAL A 520 1.82 -3.88 25.77
CA VAL A 520 1.98 -5.34 25.68
C VAL A 520 1.85 -5.70 24.20
N VAL A 521 2.85 -6.38 23.65
CA VAL A 521 2.87 -6.82 22.27
C VAL A 521 2.82 -8.33 22.21
N VAL A 522 2.00 -8.86 21.31
CA VAL A 522 1.88 -10.28 20.99
C VAL A 522 2.24 -10.48 19.53
N GLY A 523 3.33 -11.19 19.28
CA GLY A 523 3.76 -11.62 17.95
C GLY A 523 3.01 -12.87 17.48
N PHE A 524 2.78 -13.01 16.16
CA PHE A 524 2.17 -14.19 15.52
C PHE A 524 2.83 -14.58 14.20
#